data_AF-A0A0G0X2S7-F1
#
_entry.id   AF-A0A0G0X2S7-F1
#
_cell.length_a   1.000
_cell.length_b   1.000
_cell.length_c   1.000
_cell.angle_alpha   90.00
_cell.angle_beta   90.00
_cell.angle_gamma   90.00
#
_symmetry.space_group_name_H-M   'P 1'
#
loop_
_entity.id
_entity.type
_entity.pdbx_description
1 polymer ?
#
loop_
_entity_poly.entity_id
_entity_poly.type
_entity_poly.pdbx_seq_one_letter_code
_entity_poly.pdbx_strand_id
1 'polypeptide(L)'
;MSAGKTMKKISMIIYSIYFYAVLGFFLGVYYLYGLLTTPKTNLKKWRLLAHAAITRAFSLSGIHIIVSGKENLPNGTAVLCANHQSYLDGLVVSYATGIPFTAVTAPFKTFPALLRFWFARMAFIQVQRDVFEELKYTGANARDAVIQKAIHALQNDTSLLIFPEGRRELHEHLLPFHAGVAKIAIAACAPIVPITLKNIDHILPAEGVLVSPGIIEVVIHKPIMLHRHPKSLTQDAEILEEIIEESLPISYVEQKSIPHTLKGKRAAFFDLDGTLTKKDVWKMLGIAYIKKHKDKKLFWQFTKLSLIKRFLKHGYLYLSSMKLLKGVRVEEFQLIAKELLEQQWDDIFYADMLALMLQHKKDGNDVFIITEEPDALIAPIFNMLGAEGYGTIVEIQNGKMTGKVKGRIMKDAEKLQQARKIAHEHHIDLSKSYAYGNTWHDFDLVTGIEHGYVVHPSPALKKRAKREGVRVIYPRV
;
A
#
# COMPACT_ATOMS: atom_id res chain seq x y z
N MET A 1 -13.78 -13.51 -24.46
CA MET A 1 -13.58 -12.73 -23.21
C MET A 1 -14.82 -12.67 -22.29
N SER A 2 -16.05 -12.89 -22.75
CA SER A 2 -17.28 -12.79 -21.93
C SER A 2 -17.48 -13.97 -20.93
N ALA A 3 -17.30 -15.22 -21.38
CA ALA A 3 -17.56 -16.41 -20.55
C ALA A 3 -16.70 -16.52 -19.27
N GLY A 4 -15.43 -16.07 -19.32
CA GLY A 4 -14.53 -16.11 -18.17
C GLY A 4 -14.92 -15.13 -17.05
N LYS A 5 -15.48 -13.96 -17.40
CA LYS A 5 -15.99 -12.99 -16.42
C LYS A 5 -17.23 -13.53 -15.70
N THR A 6 -18.11 -14.23 -16.42
CA THR A 6 -19.32 -14.84 -15.85
C THR A 6 -18.99 -15.97 -14.87
N MET A 7 -18.04 -16.85 -15.22
CA MET A 7 -17.61 -17.93 -14.31
C MET A 7 -16.94 -17.39 -13.04
N LYS A 8 -16.10 -16.36 -13.15
CA LYS A 8 -15.48 -15.70 -11.98
C LYS A 8 -16.54 -15.13 -11.03
N LYS A 9 -17.58 -14.49 -11.58
CA LYS A 9 -18.68 -13.93 -10.78
C LYS A 9 -19.50 -15.02 -10.06
N ILE A 10 -19.79 -16.14 -10.73
CA ILE A 10 -20.49 -17.27 -10.11
C ILE A 10 -19.68 -17.88 -8.96
N SER A 11 -18.38 -18.08 -9.17
CA SER A 11 -17.47 -18.57 -8.13
C SER A 11 -17.45 -17.64 -6.91
N MET A 12 -17.40 -16.32 -7.11
CA MET A 12 -17.49 -15.33 -6.03
C MET A 12 -18.81 -15.41 -5.26
N ILE A 13 -19.94 -15.60 -5.96
CA ILE A 13 -21.25 -15.73 -5.31
C ILE A 13 -21.28 -16.98 -4.43
N ILE A 14 -20.84 -18.13 -4.94
CA ILE A 14 -20.78 -19.39 -4.19
C ILE A 14 -19.91 -19.22 -2.95
N TYR A 15 -18.72 -18.63 -3.11
CA TYR A 15 -17.82 -18.36 -2.01
C TYR A 15 -18.42 -17.39 -0.98
N SER A 16 -19.14 -16.36 -1.42
CA SER A 16 -19.81 -15.42 -0.52
C SER A 16 -20.87 -16.11 0.33
N ILE A 17 -21.68 -17.00 -0.26
CA ILE A 17 -22.68 -17.80 0.45
C ILE A 17 -22.00 -18.66 1.51
N TYR A 18 -20.92 -19.34 1.13
CA TYR A 18 -20.11 -20.14 2.05
C TYR A 18 -19.56 -19.30 3.20
N PHE A 19 -18.92 -18.16 2.89
CA PHE A 19 -18.34 -17.26 3.88
C PHE A 19 -19.39 -16.78 4.90
N TYR A 20 -20.54 -16.29 4.44
CA TYR A 20 -21.59 -15.82 5.34
C TYR A 20 -22.24 -16.94 6.14
N ALA A 21 -22.36 -18.15 5.58
CA ALA A 21 -22.83 -19.32 6.31
C ALA A 21 -21.87 -19.70 7.44
N VAL A 22 -20.57 -19.75 7.17
CA VAL A 22 -19.53 -20.02 8.18
C VAL A 22 -19.51 -18.95 9.26
N LEU A 23 -19.49 -17.67 8.87
CA LEU A 23 -19.49 -16.55 9.80
C LEU A 23 -20.77 -16.53 10.66
N GLY A 24 -21.93 -16.69 10.04
CA GLY A 24 -23.23 -16.75 10.71
C GLY A 24 -23.34 -17.92 11.68
N PHE A 25 -22.84 -19.10 11.29
CA PHE A 25 -22.83 -20.29 12.13
C PHE A 25 -22.05 -20.07 13.44
N PHE A 26 -20.78 -19.64 13.37
CA PHE A 26 -20.00 -19.44 14.58
C PHE A 26 -20.50 -18.28 15.43
N LEU A 27 -20.90 -17.17 14.83
CA LEU A 27 -21.52 -16.06 15.57
C LEU A 27 -22.81 -16.49 16.25
N GLY A 28 -23.62 -17.34 15.62
CA GLY A 28 -24.85 -17.88 16.21
C GLY A 28 -24.58 -18.83 17.37
N VAL A 29 -23.73 -19.84 17.16
CA VAL A 29 -23.39 -20.86 18.17
C VAL A 29 -22.78 -20.23 19.42
N TYR A 30 -21.80 -19.34 19.26
CA TYR A 30 -21.16 -18.67 20.40
C TYR A 30 -22.10 -17.69 21.10
N TYR A 31 -23.04 -17.08 20.37
CA TYR A 31 -24.04 -16.22 20.99
C TYR A 31 -24.98 -17.03 21.88
N LEU A 32 -25.50 -18.16 21.37
CA LEU A 32 -26.34 -19.08 22.13
C LEU A 32 -25.60 -19.64 23.35
N TYR A 33 -24.34 -20.06 23.18
CA TYR A 33 -23.50 -20.47 24.30
C TYR A 33 -23.32 -19.36 25.35
N GLY A 34 -23.13 -18.12 24.90
CA GLY A 34 -23.07 -16.96 25.78
C GLY A 34 -24.37 -16.74 26.56
N LEU A 35 -25.54 -16.94 25.94
CA LEU A 35 -26.84 -16.82 26.61
C LEU A 35 -26.98 -17.79 27.77
N LEU A 36 -26.44 -19.01 27.63
CA LEU A 36 -26.52 -20.06 28.63
C LEU A 36 -25.47 -19.91 29.75
N THR A 37 -24.33 -19.26 29.47
CA THR A 37 -23.15 -19.32 30.36
C THR A 37 -22.67 -17.96 30.88
N THR A 38 -23.23 -16.86 30.38
CA THR A 38 -22.65 -15.52 30.61
C THR A 38 -23.74 -14.49 30.91
N PRO A 39 -23.75 -13.90 32.12
CA PRO A 39 -24.64 -12.80 32.44
C PRO A 39 -24.48 -11.63 31.46
N LYS A 40 -25.57 -10.92 31.15
CA LYS A 40 -25.54 -9.78 30.23
C LYS A 40 -24.56 -8.66 30.67
N THR A 41 -24.30 -8.54 31.97
CA THR A 41 -23.39 -7.55 32.56
C THR A 41 -21.91 -7.89 32.39
N ASN A 42 -21.56 -9.15 32.08
CA ASN A 42 -20.16 -9.56 31.92
C ASN A 42 -19.65 -9.26 30.50
N LEU A 43 -19.43 -7.97 30.21
CA LEU A 43 -19.05 -7.48 28.89
C LEU A 43 -17.73 -8.08 28.38
N LYS A 44 -16.75 -8.27 29.28
CA LYS A 44 -15.44 -8.86 28.94
C LYS A 44 -15.61 -10.28 28.39
N LYS A 45 -16.41 -11.12 29.04
CA LYS A 45 -16.68 -12.49 28.56
C LYS A 45 -17.45 -12.49 27.24
N TRP A 46 -18.44 -11.61 27.06
CA TRP A 46 -19.14 -11.46 25.78
C TRP A 46 -18.20 -11.09 24.62
N ARG A 47 -17.26 -10.16 24.85
CA ARG A 47 -16.26 -9.76 23.84
C ARG A 47 -15.27 -10.88 23.52
N LEU A 48 -14.85 -11.66 24.53
CA LEU A 48 -14.01 -12.84 24.33
C LEU A 48 -14.73 -13.94 23.54
N LEU A 49 -16.03 -14.14 23.77
CA LEU A 49 -16.84 -15.07 22.98
C LEU A 49 -16.99 -14.60 21.52
N ALA A 50 -17.19 -13.29 21.30
CA ALA A 50 -17.22 -12.72 19.96
C ALA A 50 -15.88 -12.93 19.25
N HIS A 51 -14.75 -12.65 19.92
CA HIS A 51 -13.42 -12.92 19.40
C HIS A 51 -13.25 -14.39 19.02
N ALA A 52 -13.59 -15.32 19.91
CA ALA A 52 -13.48 -16.76 19.64
C ALA A 52 -14.35 -17.20 18.44
N ALA A 53 -15.58 -16.69 18.33
CA ALA A 53 -16.45 -16.94 17.19
C ALA A 53 -15.84 -16.46 15.87
N ILE A 54 -15.30 -15.23 15.88
CA ILE A 54 -14.64 -14.59 14.73
C ILE A 54 -13.38 -15.38 14.34
N THR A 55 -12.55 -15.78 15.30
CA THR A 55 -11.36 -16.59 15.06
C THR A 55 -11.71 -17.90 14.37
N ARG A 56 -12.73 -18.61 14.85
CA ARG A 56 -13.17 -19.86 14.22
C ARG A 56 -13.76 -19.64 12.83
N ALA A 57 -14.53 -18.59 12.64
CA ALA A 57 -15.06 -18.23 11.33
C ALA A 57 -13.94 -17.95 10.32
N PHE A 58 -12.97 -17.09 10.66
CA PHE A 58 -11.87 -16.78 9.75
C PHE A 58 -10.96 -17.98 9.48
N SER A 59 -10.68 -18.83 10.47
CA SER A 59 -9.90 -20.07 10.28
C SER A 59 -10.51 -21.03 9.25
N LEU A 60 -11.84 -20.98 9.04
CA LEU A 60 -12.53 -21.79 8.05
C LEU A 60 -12.97 -20.99 6.82
N SER A 61 -12.74 -19.67 6.77
CA SER A 61 -13.23 -18.83 5.68
C SER A 61 -12.42 -18.95 4.39
N GLY A 62 -11.16 -19.39 4.45
CA GLY A 62 -10.22 -19.29 3.34
C GLY A 62 -9.65 -17.88 3.12
N ILE A 63 -9.93 -16.93 4.03
CA ILE A 63 -9.24 -15.64 4.11
C ILE A 63 -8.05 -15.78 5.05
N HIS A 64 -6.86 -15.44 4.57
CA HIS A 64 -5.63 -15.51 5.35
C HIS A 64 -5.30 -14.14 5.94
N ILE A 65 -5.35 -14.02 7.26
CA ILE A 65 -5.02 -12.78 7.97
C ILE A 65 -3.57 -12.87 8.46
N ILE A 66 -2.70 -12.02 7.92
CA ILE A 66 -1.29 -11.93 8.32
C ILE A 66 -1.14 -10.73 9.26
N VAL A 67 -0.69 -10.97 10.49
CA VAL A 67 -0.57 -9.93 11.52
C VAL A 67 0.90 -9.67 11.81
N SER A 68 1.29 -8.40 11.79
CA SER A 68 2.62 -7.92 12.19
C SER A 68 2.50 -6.90 13.32
N GLY A 69 3.52 -6.83 14.20
CA GLY A 69 3.55 -5.87 15.31
C GLY A 69 2.64 -6.22 16.49
N LYS A 70 2.23 -7.49 16.64
CA LYS A 70 1.35 -7.92 17.73
C LYS A 70 1.95 -7.68 19.12
N GLU A 71 3.27 -7.69 19.21
CA GLU A 71 4.07 -7.32 20.38
C GLU A 71 3.93 -5.86 20.81
N ASN A 72 3.40 -4.97 19.95
CA ASN A 72 3.16 -3.57 20.28
C ASN A 72 1.88 -3.34 21.08
N LEU A 73 1.03 -4.37 21.23
CA LEU A 73 -0.20 -4.27 22.00
C LEU A 73 0.10 -4.08 23.50
N PRO A 74 -0.50 -3.07 24.16
CA PRO A 74 -0.30 -2.86 25.58
C PRO A 74 -1.05 -3.90 26.42
N ASN A 75 -0.55 -4.15 27.63
CA ASN A 75 -1.21 -5.02 28.61
C ASN A 75 -2.49 -4.40 29.22
N GLY A 76 -2.67 -3.09 29.07
CA GLY A 76 -3.81 -2.32 29.56
C GLY A 76 -4.77 -1.88 28.46
N THR A 77 -5.69 -0.97 28.78
CA THR A 77 -6.61 -0.41 27.81
C THR A 77 -5.91 0.51 26.82
N ALA A 78 -6.44 0.53 25.61
CA ALA A 78 -5.96 1.39 24.54
C ALA A 78 -7.09 1.84 23.62
N VAL A 79 -6.85 2.93 22.92
CA VAL A 79 -7.62 3.33 21.75
C VAL A 79 -7.02 2.63 20.54
N LEU A 80 -7.69 1.61 20.03
CA LEU A 80 -7.34 0.94 18.78
C LEU A 80 -7.86 1.82 17.62
N CYS A 81 -6.95 2.41 16.87
CA CYS A 81 -7.26 3.37 15.81
C CYS A 81 -6.92 2.76 14.45
N ALA A 82 -7.92 2.41 13.64
CA ALA A 82 -7.72 1.74 12.35
C ALA A 82 -8.31 2.52 11.18
N ASN A 83 -7.75 2.39 9.97
CA ASN A 83 -8.39 2.86 8.74
C ASN A 83 -9.68 2.06 8.44
N HIS A 84 -10.62 2.66 7.69
CA HIS A 84 -12.00 2.17 7.52
C HIS A 84 -12.39 1.94 6.06
N GLN A 85 -12.33 0.69 5.60
CA GLN A 85 -12.44 0.32 4.19
C GLN A 85 -13.51 -0.75 3.92
N SER A 86 -13.92 -1.51 4.94
CA SER A 86 -14.83 -2.65 4.75
C SER A 86 -15.80 -2.83 5.92
N TYR A 87 -16.89 -3.56 5.68
CA TYR A 87 -17.71 -4.09 6.78
C TYR A 87 -16.98 -5.15 7.62
N LEU A 88 -15.86 -5.69 7.12
CA LEU A 88 -15.04 -6.67 7.84
C LEU A 88 -14.09 -6.05 8.87
N ASP A 89 -13.85 -4.74 8.84
CA ASP A 89 -12.78 -4.09 9.60
C ASP A 89 -12.81 -4.42 11.10
N GLY A 90 -13.97 -4.25 11.74
CA GLY A 90 -14.12 -4.54 13.16
C GLY A 90 -13.91 -6.03 13.50
N LEU A 91 -14.26 -6.94 12.58
CA LEU A 91 -14.04 -8.37 12.76
C LEU A 91 -12.55 -8.71 12.62
N VAL A 92 -11.87 -8.13 11.63
CA VAL A 92 -10.43 -8.32 11.40
C VAL A 92 -9.60 -7.73 12.54
N VAL A 93 -9.95 -6.55 13.05
CA VAL A 93 -9.28 -5.98 14.24
C VAL A 93 -9.49 -6.87 15.46
N SER A 94 -10.69 -7.44 15.66
CA SER A 94 -10.94 -8.42 16.71
C SER A 94 -10.06 -9.67 16.56
N TYR A 95 -9.98 -10.23 15.35
CA TYR A 95 -9.13 -11.39 15.05
C TYR A 95 -7.65 -11.10 15.34
N ALA A 96 -7.14 -9.98 14.83
CA ALA A 96 -5.72 -9.67 14.86
C ALA A 96 -5.20 -9.33 16.27
N THR A 97 -5.98 -8.53 17.01
CA THR A 97 -5.57 -8.04 18.33
C THR A 97 -5.84 -9.05 19.43
N GLY A 98 -6.99 -9.74 19.41
CA GLY A 98 -7.46 -10.56 20.53
C GLY A 98 -7.81 -9.75 21.79
N ILE A 99 -7.79 -8.42 21.72
CA ILE A 99 -8.12 -7.54 22.85
C ILE A 99 -9.64 -7.35 22.90
N PRO A 100 -10.29 -7.56 24.04
CA PRO A 100 -11.68 -7.18 24.23
C PRO A 100 -11.87 -5.66 24.11
N PHE A 101 -12.69 -5.22 23.15
CA PHE A 101 -13.00 -3.80 22.99
C PHE A 101 -14.50 -3.50 22.87
N THR A 102 -14.87 -2.25 23.12
CA THR A 102 -16.10 -1.66 22.57
C THR A 102 -15.75 -0.83 21.33
N ALA A 103 -16.73 -0.58 20.46
CA ALA A 103 -16.51 0.19 19.22
C ALA A 103 -17.54 1.31 19.07
N VAL A 104 -17.12 2.38 18.41
CA VAL A 104 -18.03 3.42 17.91
C VAL A 104 -18.56 2.99 16.54
N THR A 105 -19.88 2.93 16.37
CA THR A 105 -20.51 2.39 15.14
C THR A 105 -21.76 3.16 14.74
N ALA A 106 -22.17 2.97 13.48
CA ALA A 106 -23.45 3.44 12.97
C ALA A 106 -24.64 2.83 13.75
N PRO A 107 -25.86 3.39 13.64
CA PRO A 107 -27.02 2.87 14.36
C PRO A 107 -27.24 1.39 14.06
N PHE A 108 -27.48 0.56 15.09
CA PHE A 108 -27.51 -0.90 14.94
C PHE A 108 -28.53 -1.36 13.88
N LYS A 109 -29.63 -0.61 13.69
CA LYS A 109 -30.63 -0.88 12.65
C LYS A 109 -30.06 -1.03 11.22
N THR A 110 -28.89 -0.47 10.94
CA THR A 110 -28.23 -0.58 9.62
C THR A 110 -27.51 -1.91 9.40
N PHE A 111 -27.43 -2.78 10.42
CA PHE A 111 -26.72 -4.05 10.35
C PHE A 111 -27.67 -5.27 10.32
N PRO A 112 -27.20 -6.43 9.84
CA PRO A 112 -27.92 -7.71 10.00
C PRO A 112 -28.26 -8.03 11.46
N ALA A 113 -29.38 -8.71 11.69
CA ALA A 113 -29.93 -8.95 13.03
C ALA A 113 -28.94 -9.62 13.99
N LEU A 114 -28.19 -10.62 13.52
CA LEU A 114 -27.19 -11.33 14.32
C LEU A 114 -26.11 -10.37 14.87
N LEU A 115 -25.61 -9.46 14.03
CA LEU A 115 -24.62 -8.47 14.44
C LEU A 115 -25.20 -7.46 15.43
N ARG A 116 -26.46 -7.03 15.26
CA ARG A 116 -27.15 -6.13 16.21
C ARG A 116 -27.17 -6.70 17.62
N PHE A 117 -27.47 -7.98 17.74
CA PHE A 117 -27.51 -8.66 19.04
C PHE A 117 -26.13 -8.68 19.69
N TRP A 118 -25.09 -9.00 18.92
CA TRP A 118 -23.70 -8.94 19.39
C TRP A 118 -23.30 -7.53 19.82
N PHE A 119 -23.57 -6.51 19.02
CA PHE A 119 -23.21 -5.11 19.33
C PHE A 119 -23.86 -4.63 20.63
N ALA A 120 -25.13 -5.00 20.87
CA ALA A 120 -25.82 -4.71 22.12
C ALA A 120 -25.18 -5.43 23.32
N ARG A 121 -24.74 -6.69 23.17
CA ARG A 121 -24.05 -7.44 24.25
C ARG A 121 -22.64 -6.94 24.54
N MET A 122 -21.95 -6.41 23.54
CA MET A 122 -20.59 -5.86 23.70
C MET A 122 -20.57 -4.40 24.13
N ALA A 123 -21.75 -3.79 24.31
CA ALA A 123 -21.95 -2.39 24.68
C ALA A 123 -21.31 -1.41 23.67
N PHE A 124 -21.49 -1.66 22.37
CA PHE A 124 -21.02 -0.75 21.31
C PHE A 124 -21.76 0.59 21.37
N ILE A 125 -21.05 1.66 21.04
CA ILE A 125 -21.53 3.04 21.13
C ILE A 125 -22.09 3.46 19.77
N GLN A 126 -23.38 3.75 19.71
CA GLN A 126 -24.05 4.18 18.48
C GLN A 126 -23.88 5.68 18.23
N VAL A 127 -23.63 6.05 16.98
CA VAL A 127 -23.59 7.44 16.51
C VAL A 127 -24.59 7.60 15.37
N GLN A 128 -25.53 8.53 15.51
CA GLN A 128 -26.41 8.93 14.41
C GLN A 128 -25.67 9.93 13.53
N ARG A 129 -25.81 9.79 12.21
CA ARG A 129 -25.30 10.73 11.21
C ARG A 129 -26.43 10.97 10.22
N ASP A 130 -27.11 12.10 10.34
CA ASP A 130 -28.09 12.48 9.33
C ASP A 130 -27.36 13.16 8.16
N VAL A 131 -27.69 12.74 6.93
CA VAL A 131 -27.09 13.25 5.67
C VAL A 131 -27.43 14.73 5.45
N PHE A 132 -28.51 15.23 6.05
CA PHE A 132 -28.87 16.66 6.05
C PHE A 132 -28.14 17.50 7.12
N GLU A 133 -27.34 16.89 8.01
CA GLU A 133 -26.63 17.57 9.09
C GLU A 133 -25.22 18.07 8.72
N GLU A 134 -24.61 17.65 7.61
CA GLU A 134 -23.31 18.20 7.17
C GLU A 134 -23.35 19.73 6.99
N LEU A 135 -24.53 20.31 6.78
CA LEU A 135 -24.78 21.75 6.70
C LEU A 135 -25.23 22.40 8.04
N LYS A 136 -25.39 21.64 9.13
CA LYS A 136 -25.94 22.10 10.42
C LYS A 136 -25.34 21.41 11.67
N TYR A 137 -24.06 21.04 11.70
CA TYR A 137 -23.40 20.59 12.94
C TYR A 137 -23.10 21.77 13.89
N THR A 138 -24.15 22.37 14.45
CA THR A 138 -24.11 23.32 15.57
C THR A 138 -24.89 22.73 16.76
N GLY A 139 -24.43 21.60 17.28
CA GLY A 139 -24.98 20.98 18.48
C GLY A 139 -23.91 20.23 19.28
N ALA A 140 -23.26 20.92 20.22
CA ALA A 140 -22.19 20.38 21.06
C ALA A 140 -22.61 19.11 21.87
N ASN A 141 -23.87 19.04 22.28
CA ASN A 141 -24.35 18.09 23.30
C ASN A 141 -24.31 16.60 22.88
N ALA A 142 -24.59 16.26 21.61
CA ALA A 142 -24.68 14.86 21.18
C ALA A 142 -23.30 14.21 20.93
N ARG A 143 -22.36 14.95 20.33
CA ARG A 143 -20.97 14.50 20.16
C ARG A 143 -20.27 14.34 21.50
N ASP A 144 -20.50 15.26 22.43
CA ASP A 144 -19.92 15.17 23.76
C ASP A 144 -20.41 13.94 24.52
N ALA A 145 -21.69 13.54 24.39
CA ALA A 145 -22.19 12.31 25.01
C ALA A 145 -21.51 11.02 24.50
N VAL A 146 -21.18 10.95 23.20
CA VAL A 146 -20.43 9.82 22.61
C VAL A 146 -19.01 9.78 23.15
N ILE A 147 -18.34 10.94 23.17
CA ILE A 147 -16.99 11.09 23.70
C ILE A 147 -16.94 10.70 25.18
N GLN A 148 -17.91 11.12 25.99
CA GLN A 148 -17.98 10.75 27.41
C GLN A 148 -18.16 9.24 27.61
N LYS A 149 -19.01 8.58 26.80
CA LYS A 149 -19.16 7.12 26.84
C LYS A 149 -17.86 6.40 26.46
N ALA A 150 -17.14 6.91 25.47
CA ALA A 150 -15.86 6.37 25.04
C ALA A 150 -14.78 6.52 26.14
N ILE A 151 -14.67 7.70 26.76
CA ILE A 151 -13.78 7.95 27.91
C ILE A 151 -14.13 7.03 29.07
N HIS A 152 -15.42 6.92 29.42
CA HIS A 152 -15.88 6.05 30.50
C HIS A 152 -15.56 4.57 30.24
N ALA A 153 -15.65 4.09 29.00
CA ALA A 153 -15.25 2.72 28.66
C ALA A 153 -13.76 2.49 28.93
N LEU A 154 -12.90 3.41 28.47
CA LEU A 154 -11.44 3.32 28.67
C LEU A 154 -11.05 3.35 30.16
N GLN A 155 -11.74 4.17 30.97
CA GLN A 155 -11.54 4.26 32.42
C GLN A 155 -12.03 3.01 33.18
N ASN A 156 -12.91 2.20 32.60
CA ASN A 156 -13.41 0.95 33.18
C ASN A 156 -12.80 -0.29 32.51
N ASP A 157 -11.48 -0.24 32.26
CA ASP A 157 -10.69 -1.36 31.71
C ASP A 157 -11.24 -1.96 30.40
N THR A 158 -11.89 -1.14 29.56
CA THR A 158 -12.34 -1.53 28.22
C THR A 158 -11.63 -0.73 27.14
N SER A 159 -10.89 -1.41 26.26
CA SER A 159 -10.31 -0.80 25.06
C SER A 159 -11.40 -0.30 24.10
N LEU A 160 -11.06 0.71 23.30
CA LEU A 160 -11.98 1.35 22.36
C LEU A 160 -11.45 1.19 20.93
N LEU A 161 -12.26 0.60 20.05
CA LEU A 161 -12.03 0.65 18.60
C LEU A 161 -12.70 1.88 18.01
N ILE A 162 -11.91 2.68 17.29
CA ILE A 162 -12.38 3.85 16.57
C ILE A 162 -11.79 3.90 15.16
N PHE A 163 -12.63 4.31 14.22
CA PHE A 163 -12.27 4.59 12.83
C PHE A 163 -12.25 6.12 12.66
N PRO A 164 -11.07 6.77 12.66
CA PRO A 164 -10.93 8.22 12.74
C PRO A 164 -11.48 8.96 11.51
N GLU A 165 -11.56 8.30 10.37
CA GLU A 165 -12.18 8.77 9.12
C GLU A 165 -13.68 9.07 9.29
N GLY A 166 -14.29 8.47 10.31
CA GLY A 166 -15.72 8.53 10.54
C GLY A 166 -16.48 7.60 9.60
N ARG A 167 -16.40 7.77 8.29
CA ARG A 167 -17.11 6.92 7.30
C ARG A 167 -16.19 5.87 6.69
N ARG A 168 -16.77 4.87 6.04
CA ARG A 168 -16.00 3.95 5.18
C ARG A 168 -15.65 4.67 3.90
N GLU A 169 -14.45 4.43 3.45
CA GLU A 169 -13.97 4.96 2.19
C GLU A 169 -14.51 4.15 0.99
N LEU A 170 -14.71 4.82 -0.16
CA LEU A 170 -15.40 4.28 -1.35
C LEU A 170 -14.54 4.26 -2.64
N HIS A 171 -13.37 4.91 -2.63
CA HIS A 171 -12.57 5.30 -3.80
C HIS A 171 -11.06 5.07 -3.60
N GLU A 172 -10.72 4.01 -2.88
CA GLU A 172 -9.39 3.51 -2.60
C GLU A 172 -8.43 4.43 -1.82
N HIS A 173 -8.78 5.61 -1.27
CA HIS A 173 -7.89 6.50 -0.47
C HIS A 173 -8.09 6.42 1.05
N LEU A 174 -7.22 7.08 1.84
CA LEU A 174 -7.42 7.33 3.28
C LEU A 174 -8.13 8.68 3.45
N LEU A 175 -9.21 8.73 4.22
CA LEU A 175 -9.88 10.00 4.52
C LEU A 175 -9.20 10.76 5.67
N PRO A 176 -9.33 12.10 5.73
CA PRO A 176 -8.77 12.89 6.83
C PRO A 176 -9.27 12.44 8.20
N PHE A 177 -8.38 12.42 9.18
CA PHE A 177 -8.71 11.96 10.53
C PHE A 177 -9.40 13.05 11.36
N HIS A 178 -10.48 12.67 12.04
CA HIS A 178 -11.16 13.58 12.95
C HIS A 178 -10.42 13.67 14.30
N ALA A 179 -10.21 14.90 14.79
CA ALA A 179 -9.57 15.19 16.09
C ALA A 179 -10.24 14.58 17.33
N GLY A 180 -11.42 13.97 17.19
CA GLY A 180 -12.14 13.31 18.29
C GLY A 180 -11.36 12.16 18.93
N VAL A 181 -10.56 11.43 18.15
CA VAL A 181 -9.70 10.34 18.66
C VAL A 181 -8.67 10.88 19.66
N ALA A 182 -7.98 11.98 19.31
CA ALA A 182 -7.00 12.62 20.18
C ALA A 182 -7.65 13.14 21.48
N LYS A 183 -8.82 13.77 21.38
CA LYS A 183 -9.59 14.27 22.55
C LYS A 183 -9.94 13.14 23.52
N ILE A 184 -10.38 11.98 23.02
CA ILE A 184 -10.72 10.80 23.84
C ILE A 184 -9.47 10.24 24.52
N ALA A 185 -8.39 10.03 23.77
CA ALA A 185 -7.16 9.44 24.30
C ALA A 185 -6.52 10.29 25.40
N ILE A 186 -6.43 11.61 25.19
CA ILE A 186 -5.89 12.56 26.16
C ILE A 186 -6.75 12.58 27.43
N ALA A 187 -8.08 12.63 27.29
CA ALA A 187 -8.98 12.70 28.45
C ALA A 187 -9.01 11.39 29.26
N ALA A 188 -8.84 10.25 28.60
CA ALA A 188 -8.78 8.94 29.25
C ALA A 188 -7.37 8.56 29.73
N CYS A 189 -6.33 9.37 29.44
CA CYS A 189 -4.92 9.04 29.65
C CYS A 189 -4.54 7.67 29.06
N ALA A 190 -5.12 7.33 27.90
CA ALA A 190 -4.97 6.02 27.27
C ALA A 190 -4.05 6.11 26.03
N PRO A 191 -3.17 5.11 25.80
CA PRO A 191 -2.38 5.03 24.58
C PRO A 191 -3.28 4.83 23.36
N ILE A 192 -2.89 5.43 22.24
CA ILE A 192 -3.45 5.12 20.93
C ILE A 192 -2.57 4.06 20.27
N VAL A 193 -3.15 2.98 19.79
CA VAL A 193 -2.48 1.96 18.98
C VAL A 193 -2.97 2.13 17.54
N PRO A 194 -2.16 2.71 16.64
CA PRO A 194 -2.50 2.77 15.23
C PRO A 194 -2.48 1.37 14.63
N ILE A 195 -3.46 1.06 13.79
CA ILE A 195 -3.61 -0.23 13.10
C ILE A 195 -3.85 0.05 11.63
N THR A 196 -3.02 -0.50 10.76
CA THR A 196 -3.23 -0.44 9.31
C THR A 196 -3.82 -1.75 8.81
N LEU A 197 -4.99 -1.68 8.19
CA LEU A 197 -5.64 -2.76 7.46
C LEU A 197 -5.32 -2.59 5.97
N LYS A 198 -4.77 -3.62 5.32
CA LYS A 198 -4.49 -3.62 3.88
C LYS A 198 -5.29 -4.69 3.16
N ASN A 199 -5.64 -4.40 1.90
CA ASN A 199 -6.30 -5.30 0.95
C ASN A 199 -7.70 -5.76 1.36
N ILE A 200 -8.31 -5.18 2.40
CA ILE A 200 -9.58 -5.66 2.97
C ILE A 200 -10.80 -5.32 2.11
N ASP A 201 -10.74 -4.20 1.40
CA ASP A 201 -11.66 -3.76 0.36
C ASP A 201 -11.67 -4.68 -0.88
N HIS A 202 -10.53 -5.29 -1.24
CA HIS A 202 -10.49 -6.31 -2.29
C HIS A 202 -11.20 -7.61 -1.87
N ILE A 203 -11.22 -7.89 -0.57
CA ILE A 203 -11.93 -9.03 0.02
C ILE A 203 -13.43 -8.74 0.10
N LEU A 204 -13.81 -7.59 0.68
CA LEU A 204 -15.19 -7.11 0.72
C LEU A 204 -15.20 -5.59 0.54
N PRO A 205 -15.57 -5.08 -0.64
CA PRO A 205 -15.64 -3.64 -0.91
C PRO A 205 -16.68 -2.93 -0.04
N ALA A 206 -16.49 -1.63 0.22
CA ALA A 206 -17.37 -0.84 1.09
C ALA A 206 -18.86 -0.83 0.66
N GLU A 207 -19.15 -0.85 -0.65
CA GLU A 207 -20.51 -0.91 -1.22
C GLU A 207 -20.94 -2.33 -1.59
N GLY A 208 -20.07 -3.32 -1.40
CA GLY A 208 -20.27 -4.69 -1.84
C GLY A 208 -20.92 -5.59 -0.79
N VAL A 209 -21.50 -6.69 -1.26
CA VAL A 209 -21.88 -7.85 -0.44
C VAL A 209 -21.21 -9.14 -0.91
N LEU A 210 -20.41 -9.08 -1.96
CA LEU A 210 -19.67 -10.24 -2.45
C LEU A 210 -18.30 -10.24 -1.81
N VAL A 211 -17.95 -11.38 -1.21
CA VAL A 211 -16.67 -11.63 -0.58
C VAL A 211 -15.80 -12.41 -1.55
N SER A 212 -14.50 -12.15 -1.55
CA SER A 212 -13.49 -12.91 -2.28
C SER A 212 -12.51 -13.57 -1.30
N PRO A 213 -11.99 -14.78 -1.58
CA PRO A 213 -10.88 -15.31 -0.80
C PRO A 213 -9.62 -14.47 -1.07
N GLY A 214 -8.69 -14.46 -0.13
CA GLY A 214 -7.43 -13.75 -0.31
C GLY A 214 -6.71 -13.48 1.01
N ILE A 215 -5.78 -12.53 0.96
CA ILE A 215 -4.90 -12.18 2.07
C ILE A 215 -5.27 -10.79 2.58
N ILE A 216 -5.46 -10.68 3.89
CA ILE A 216 -5.59 -9.40 4.59
C ILE A 216 -4.34 -9.23 5.43
N GLU A 217 -3.64 -8.10 5.26
CA GLU A 217 -2.50 -7.76 6.10
C GLU A 217 -2.93 -6.76 7.18
N VAL A 218 -2.51 -7.03 8.41
CA VAL A 218 -2.74 -6.17 9.56
C VAL A 218 -1.40 -5.77 10.15
N VAL A 219 -1.14 -4.47 10.22
CA VAL A 219 0.05 -3.90 10.85
C VAL A 219 -0.37 -3.18 12.11
N ILE A 220 0.06 -3.69 13.27
CA ILE A 220 -0.16 -3.06 14.58
C ILE A 220 1.07 -2.22 14.90
N HIS A 221 0.90 -0.90 14.94
CA HIS A 221 2.00 0.04 15.17
C HIS A 221 2.32 0.21 16.65
N LYS A 222 3.46 0.84 16.94
CA LYS A 222 3.85 1.18 18.31
C LYS A 222 2.81 2.12 18.94
N PRO A 223 2.46 1.91 20.22
CA PRO A 223 1.51 2.77 20.92
C PRO A 223 2.06 4.19 21.05
N ILE A 224 1.16 5.17 20.94
CA ILE A 224 1.45 6.59 21.05
C ILE A 224 0.73 7.13 22.27
N MET A 225 1.49 7.73 23.19
CA MET A 225 0.95 8.46 24.32
C MET A 225 0.84 9.94 23.95
N LEU A 226 -0.40 10.40 23.77
CA LEU A 226 -0.67 11.82 23.62
C LEU A 226 -0.67 12.48 25.00
N HIS A 227 0.06 13.59 25.12
CA HIS A 227 0.09 14.40 26.33
C HIS A 227 -0.59 15.74 26.02
N ARG A 228 -1.15 16.42 27.04
CA ARG A 228 -1.60 17.81 26.90
C ARG A 228 -0.38 18.69 26.58
N HIS A 229 -0.06 18.85 25.30
CA HIS A 229 0.91 19.81 24.80
C HIS A 229 0.18 21.00 24.14
N PRO A 230 0.85 22.16 23.97
CA PRO A 230 0.26 23.34 23.32
C PRO A 230 0.00 23.18 21.81
N LYS A 231 0.25 21.99 21.24
CA LYS A 231 -0.05 21.67 19.84
C LYS A 231 -1.56 21.44 19.66
N SER A 232 -2.09 21.82 18.51
CA SER A 232 -3.52 21.67 18.19
C SER A 232 -3.89 20.18 18.14
N LEU A 233 -5.07 19.80 18.65
CA LEU A 233 -5.64 18.44 18.51
C LEU A 233 -5.67 17.95 17.05
N THR A 234 -5.69 18.88 16.10
CA THR A 234 -5.58 18.59 14.66
C THR A 234 -4.22 18.01 14.29
N GLN A 235 -3.11 18.52 14.85
CA GLN A 235 -1.76 18.01 14.58
C GLN A 235 -1.56 16.60 15.12
N ASP A 236 -2.18 16.27 16.26
CA ASP A 236 -2.14 14.91 16.79
C ASP A 236 -2.89 13.91 15.89
N ALA A 237 -3.98 14.35 15.25
CA ALA A 237 -4.70 13.55 14.26
C ALA A 237 -3.88 13.37 12.97
N GLU A 238 -3.19 14.42 12.51
CA GLU A 238 -2.28 14.37 11.35
C GLU A 238 -1.13 13.38 11.55
N ILE A 239 -0.53 13.31 12.75
CA ILE A 239 0.54 12.34 13.05
C ILE A 239 0.01 10.90 12.96
N LEU A 240 -1.22 10.65 13.44
CA LEU A 240 -1.85 9.34 13.35
C LEU A 240 -2.18 8.96 11.90
N GLU A 241 -2.64 9.93 11.13
CA GLU A 241 -2.89 9.81 9.70
C GLU A 241 -1.59 9.44 8.97
N GLU A 242 -0.51 10.19 9.18
CA GLU A 242 0.81 9.95 8.59
C GLU A 242 1.34 8.54 8.88
N ILE A 243 1.20 8.05 10.12
CA ILE A 243 1.66 6.69 10.49
C ILE A 243 0.88 5.60 9.76
N ILE A 244 -0.44 5.77 9.64
CA ILE A 244 -1.30 4.80 8.96
C ILE A 244 -1.08 4.89 7.45
N GLU A 245 -1.00 6.10 6.90
CA GLU A 245 -0.73 6.41 5.49
C GLU A 245 0.62 5.86 5.03
N GLU A 246 1.69 6.06 5.80
CA GLU A 246 3.04 5.50 5.54
C GLU A 246 3.05 3.98 5.38
N SER A 247 2.02 3.31 5.90
CA SER A 247 1.92 1.85 5.94
C SER A 247 0.93 1.32 4.91
N LEU A 248 0.11 2.17 4.30
CA LEU A 248 -0.85 1.78 3.28
C LEU A 248 -0.23 1.76 1.87
N PRO A 249 -0.78 0.96 0.94
CA PRO A 249 -0.38 1.03 -0.46
C PRO A 249 -0.70 2.39 -1.12
N ILE A 250 -0.02 2.76 -2.22
CA ILE A 250 -0.14 4.06 -2.94
C ILE A 250 -1.56 4.35 -3.38
N SER A 251 -2.31 3.32 -3.76
CA SER A 251 -3.72 3.50 -4.10
C SER A 251 -4.50 4.19 -2.99
N TYR A 252 -4.10 3.96 -1.73
CA TYR A 252 -4.68 4.51 -0.50
C TYR A 252 -4.14 5.84 -0.02
N VAL A 253 -3.06 6.31 -0.63
CA VAL A 253 -2.59 7.65 -0.39
C VAL A 253 -3.34 8.56 -1.34
N GLU A 254 -4.09 9.51 -0.79
CA GLU A 254 -4.78 10.49 -1.60
C GLU A 254 -3.75 11.16 -2.53
N GLN A 255 -4.00 11.11 -3.83
CA GLN A 255 -3.23 11.81 -4.87
C GLN A 255 -3.00 13.30 -4.55
N LYS A 256 -3.70 13.87 -3.55
CA LYS A 256 -3.48 15.23 -3.02
C LYS A 256 -2.06 15.52 -2.51
N SER A 257 -1.23 14.53 -2.17
CA SER A 257 0.19 14.77 -1.82
C SER A 257 1.11 15.00 -3.03
N ILE A 258 0.61 14.76 -4.25
CA ILE A 258 1.26 15.05 -5.53
C ILE A 258 0.56 16.28 -6.12
N PRO A 259 1.22 17.45 -6.20
CA PRO A 259 0.51 18.67 -6.63
C PRO A 259 0.00 18.61 -8.09
N HIS A 260 -1.26 18.26 -8.35
CA HIS A 260 -1.75 18.05 -9.71
C HIS A 260 -2.00 19.35 -10.52
N THR A 261 -2.12 20.51 -9.87
CA THR A 261 -2.57 21.79 -10.48
C THR A 261 -1.46 22.82 -10.74
N LEU A 262 -0.20 22.42 -10.80
CA LEU A 262 0.91 23.36 -11.07
C LEU A 262 0.85 23.88 -12.52
N LYS A 263 1.03 25.19 -12.68
CA LYS A 263 1.09 25.86 -13.99
C LYS A 263 2.53 25.88 -14.54
N GLY A 264 2.67 25.64 -15.85
CA GLY A 264 3.95 25.66 -16.57
C GLY A 264 4.27 24.31 -17.22
N LYS A 265 5.31 24.27 -18.06
CA LYS A 265 5.79 23.02 -18.67
C LYS A 265 6.60 22.22 -17.65
N ARG A 266 6.17 21.01 -17.35
CA ARG A 266 6.62 20.19 -16.22
C ARG A 266 6.69 18.72 -16.66
N ALA A 267 7.42 17.90 -15.90
CA ALA A 267 7.60 16.50 -16.23
C ALA A 267 7.58 15.58 -15.02
N ALA A 268 7.36 14.30 -15.28
CA ALA A 268 7.53 13.22 -14.32
C ALA A 268 8.60 12.23 -14.81
N PHE A 269 9.64 12.06 -14.00
CA PHE A 269 10.77 11.17 -14.27
C PHE A 269 10.62 9.90 -13.45
N PHE A 270 10.63 8.74 -14.11
CA PHE A 270 10.51 7.44 -13.47
C PHE A 270 11.78 6.62 -13.67
N ASP A 271 12.30 6.03 -12.60
CA ASP A 271 13.11 4.83 -12.74
C ASP A 271 12.25 3.64 -13.22
N LEU A 272 12.90 2.60 -13.75
CA LEU A 272 12.24 1.39 -14.24
C LEU A 272 12.20 0.30 -13.16
N ASP A 273 13.37 -0.21 -12.75
CA ASP A 273 13.48 -1.49 -12.05
C ASP A 273 13.25 -1.39 -10.54
N GLY A 274 12.11 -1.94 -10.10
CA GLY A 274 11.65 -1.80 -8.71
C GLY A 274 10.88 -0.49 -8.46
N THR A 275 10.73 0.34 -9.50
CA THR A 275 9.94 1.58 -9.49
C THR A 275 8.66 1.41 -10.33
N LEU A 276 8.77 1.27 -11.65
CA LEU A 276 7.63 0.90 -12.51
C LEU A 276 7.41 -0.61 -12.50
N THR A 277 8.47 -1.40 -12.33
CA THR A 277 8.43 -2.86 -12.33
C THR A 277 8.61 -3.45 -10.94
N LYS A 278 7.97 -4.58 -10.66
CA LYS A 278 8.07 -5.38 -9.42
C LYS A 278 9.37 -6.19 -9.35
N LYS A 279 10.01 -6.40 -10.51
CA LYS A 279 11.11 -7.33 -10.72
C LYS A 279 12.19 -6.64 -11.53
N ASP A 280 13.43 -7.07 -11.33
CA ASP A 280 14.59 -6.73 -12.15
C ASP A 280 14.37 -7.26 -13.58
N VAL A 281 13.91 -6.37 -14.47
CA VAL A 281 13.53 -6.73 -15.84
C VAL A 281 14.77 -7.16 -16.61
N TRP A 282 15.90 -6.52 -16.38
CA TRP A 282 17.16 -6.86 -17.04
C TRP A 282 17.58 -8.30 -16.81
N LYS A 283 17.53 -8.75 -15.55
CA LYS A 283 17.78 -10.15 -15.19
C LYS A 283 16.79 -11.10 -15.83
N MET A 284 15.51 -10.74 -15.88
CA MET A 284 14.49 -11.55 -16.54
C MET A 284 14.77 -11.71 -18.04
N LEU A 285 15.12 -10.62 -18.71
CA LEU A 285 15.50 -10.62 -20.13
C LEU A 285 16.74 -11.45 -20.41
N GLY A 286 17.78 -11.33 -19.56
CA GLY A 286 18.98 -12.16 -19.67
C GLY A 286 18.66 -13.66 -19.55
N ILE A 287 17.79 -14.05 -18.61
CA ILE A 287 17.34 -15.44 -18.46
C ILE A 287 16.51 -15.89 -19.66
N ALA A 288 15.60 -15.05 -20.16
CA ALA A 288 14.77 -15.35 -21.33
C ALA A 288 15.64 -15.56 -22.58
N TYR A 289 16.65 -14.71 -22.79
CA TYR A 289 17.63 -14.85 -23.85
C TYR A 289 18.39 -16.18 -23.76
N ILE A 290 18.98 -16.50 -22.60
CA ILE A 290 19.69 -17.75 -22.38
C ILE A 290 18.81 -18.97 -22.68
N LYS A 291 17.55 -18.95 -22.23
CA LYS A 291 16.59 -20.02 -22.46
C LYS A 291 16.25 -20.18 -23.95
N LYS A 292 15.95 -19.08 -24.66
CA LYS A 292 15.61 -19.11 -26.09
C LYS A 292 16.75 -19.68 -26.93
N HIS A 293 17.99 -19.35 -26.57
CA HIS A 293 19.19 -19.80 -27.28
C HIS A 293 19.78 -21.13 -26.80
N LYS A 294 19.30 -21.68 -25.68
CA LYS A 294 19.89 -22.86 -25.01
C LYS A 294 21.40 -22.70 -24.76
N ASP A 295 21.87 -21.48 -24.51
CA ASP A 295 23.28 -21.16 -24.35
C ASP A 295 23.77 -21.54 -22.94
N LYS A 296 24.23 -22.79 -22.81
CA LYS A 296 24.77 -23.32 -21.55
C LYS A 296 25.98 -22.54 -21.06
N LYS A 297 26.82 -22.02 -21.96
CA LYS A 297 28.03 -21.27 -21.58
C LYS A 297 27.64 -19.95 -20.92
N LEU A 298 26.74 -19.21 -21.57
CA LEU A 298 26.22 -17.96 -21.04
C LEU A 298 25.46 -18.20 -19.72
N PHE A 299 24.68 -19.28 -19.62
CA PHE A 299 24.05 -19.70 -18.36
C PHE A 299 25.04 -19.87 -17.21
N TRP A 300 26.15 -20.60 -17.43
CA TRP A 300 27.19 -20.80 -16.41
C TRP A 300 27.91 -19.50 -16.05
N GLN A 301 28.18 -18.64 -17.04
CA GLN A 301 28.81 -17.32 -16.80
C GLN A 301 27.90 -16.40 -15.98
N PHE A 302 26.61 -16.37 -16.31
CA PHE A 302 25.60 -15.61 -15.57
C PHE A 302 25.44 -16.13 -14.13
N THR A 303 25.37 -17.46 -13.96
CA THR A 303 25.31 -18.12 -12.66
C THR A 303 26.54 -17.79 -11.80
N LYS A 304 27.75 -17.85 -12.40
CA LYS A 304 28.99 -17.48 -11.72
C LYS A 304 28.96 -16.03 -11.23
N LEU A 305 28.56 -15.08 -12.09
CA LEU A 305 28.43 -13.67 -11.70
C LEU A 305 27.42 -13.48 -10.55
N SER A 306 26.29 -14.18 -10.60
CA SER A 306 25.26 -14.13 -9.56
C SER A 306 25.77 -14.66 -8.20
N LEU A 307 26.64 -15.68 -8.18
CA LEU A 307 27.23 -16.22 -6.95
C LEU A 307 28.25 -15.26 -6.31
N ILE A 308 29.05 -14.58 -7.12
CA ILE A 308 30.10 -13.67 -6.63
C ILE A 308 29.63 -12.23 -6.42
N LYS A 309 28.39 -11.90 -6.77
CA LYS A 309 27.85 -10.53 -6.73
C LYS A 309 28.01 -9.84 -5.37
N ARG A 310 27.94 -10.59 -4.26
CA ARG A 310 28.07 -10.05 -2.90
C ARG A 310 29.47 -9.50 -2.59
N PHE A 311 30.47 -9.91 -3.36
CA PHE A 311 31.87 -9.52 -3.18
C PHE A 311 32.32 -8.44 -4.20
N LEU A 312 31.47 -8.08 -5.15
CA LEU A 312 31.81 -7.14 -6.21
C LEU A 312 31.05 -5.83 -6.03
N LYS A 313 31.70 -4.72 -6.42
CA LYS A 313 31.01 -3.43 -6.53
C LYS A 313 29.98 -3.49 -7.66
N HIS A 314 28.82 -2.88 -7.46
CA HIS A 314 27.69 -2.89 -8.41
C HIS A 314 28.10 -2.51 -9.84
N GLY A 315 28.84 -1.40 -10.03
CA GLY A 315 29.29 -0.99 -11.36
C GLY A 315 30.20 -2.01 -12.08
N TYR A 316 31.03 -2.75 -11.33
CA TYR A 316 31.86 -3.81 -11.91
C TYR A 316 31.00 -5.01 -12.34
N LEU A 317 30.00 -5.36 -11.55
CA LEU A 317 29.04 -6.40 -11.89
C LEU A 317 28.27 -6.04 -13.17
N TYR A 318 27.80 -4.80 -13.27
CA TYR A 318 27.11 -4.27 -14.45
C TYR A 318 28.02 -4.34 -15.70
N LEU A 319 29.24 -3.81 -15.65
CA LEU A 319 30.15 -3.86 -16.79
C LEU A 319 30.53 -5.30 -17.18
N SER A 320 30.60 -6.21 -16.21
CA SER A 320 30.84 -7.62 -16.47
C SER A 320 29.66 -8.28 -17.19
N SER A 321 28.41 -7.92 -16.84
CA SER A 321 27.22 -8.44 -17.52
C SER A 321 27.15 -7.93 -18.97
N MET A 322 27.50 -6.66 -19.22
CA MET A 322 27.61 -6.12 -20.60
C MET A 322 28.59 -6.91 -21.46
N LYS A 323 29.76 -7.28 -20.91
CA LYS A 323 30.75 -8.09 -21.64
C LYS A 323 30.23 -9.46 -22.04
N LEU A 324 29.36 -10.07 -21.22
CA LEU A 324 28.74 -11.37 -21.55
C LEU A 324 27.81 -11.29 -22.75
N LEU A 325 27.26 -10.11 -23.04
CA LEU A 325 26.36 -9.89 -24.17
C LEU A 325 27.08 -9.49 -25.47
N LYS A 326 28.41 -9.57 -25.51
CA LYS A 326 29.17 -9.32 -26.74
C LYS A 326 28.70 -10.29 -27.85
N GLY A 327 28.32 -9.72 -28.99
CA GLY A 327 27.84 -10.44 -30.17
C GLY A 327 26.32 -10.61 -30.24
N VAL A 328 25.58 -10.29 -29.17
CA VAL A 328 24.11 -10.31 -29.17
C VAL A 328 23.57 -9.30 -30.17
N ARG A 329 22.63 -9.73 -31.03
CA ARG A 329 21.91 -8.84 -31.95
C ARG A 329 20.86 -8.05 -31.19
N VAL A 330 20.85 -6.74 -31.36
CA VAL A 330 19.96 -5.82 -30.65
C VAL A 330 18.49 -6.14 -30.96
N GLU A 331 18.14 -6.26 -32.24
CA GLU A 331 16.76 -6.54 -32.68
C GLU A 331 16.21 -7.86 -32.12
N GLU A 332 17.05 -8.89 -32.05
CA GLU A 332 16.68 -10.19 -31.50
C GLU A 332 16.40 -10.10 -30.00
N PHE A 333 17.24 -9.36 -29.26
CA PHE A 333 17.02 -9.13 -27.84
C PHE A 333 15.75 -8.31 -27.59
N GLN A 334 15.51 -7.27 -28.40
CA GLN A 334 14.29 -6.47 -28.33
C GLN A 334 13.03 -7.30 -28.59
N LEU A 335 13.08 -8.25 -29.53
CA LEU A 335 11.96 -9.17 -29.78
C LEU A 335 11.66 -10.03 -28.55
N ILE A 336 12.69 -10.57 -27.89
CA ILE A 336 12.54 -11.34 -26.64
C ILE A 336 11.95 -10.46 -25.55
N ALA A 337 12.36 -9.19 -25.46
CA ALA A 337 11.80 -8.26 -24.51
C ALA A 337 10.31 -8.05 -24.73
N LYS A 338 9.91 -7.79 -25.97
CA LYS A 338 8.49 -7.65 -26.33
C LYS A 338 7.68 -8.91 -25.97
N GLU A 339 8.16 -10.09 -26.38
CA GLU A 339 7.49 -11.37 -26.10
C GLU A 339 7.32 -11.61 -24.58
N LEU A 340 8.36 -11.33 -23.79
CA LEU A 340 8.31 -11.50 -22.34
C LEU A 340 7.29 -10.56 -21.68
N LEU A 341 7.29 -9.30 -22.09
CA LEU A 341 6.39 -8.28 -21.52
C LEU A 341 4.93 -8.56 -21.87
N GLU A 342 4.63 -8.97 -23.11
CA GLU A 342 3.28 -9.34 -23.53
C GLU A 342 2.74 -10.54 -22.74
N GLN A 343 3.61 -11.48 -22.37
CA GLN A 343 3.23 -12.68 -21.62
C GLN A 343 3.09 -12.45 -20.10
N GLN A 344 3.83 -11.50 -19.54
CA GLN A 344 3.98 -11.35 -18.09
C GLN A 344 3.75 -9.90 -17.61
N TRP A 345 2.98 -9.10 -18.35
CA TRP A 345 2.77 -7.68 -18.06
C TRP A 345 2.37 -7.40 -16.60
N ASP A 346 1.28 -8.02 -16.13
CA ASP A 346 0.74 -7.80 -14.78
C ASP A 346 1.68 -8.32 -13.67
N ASP A 347 2.51 -9.31 -14.01
CA ASP A 347 3.52 -9.90 -13.12
C ASP A 347 4.82 -9.09 -13.06
N ILE A 348 5.04 -8.22 -14.05
CA ILE A 348 6.23 -7.38 -14.19
C ILE A 348 5.97 -5.97 -13.66
N PHE A 349 4.83 -5.35 -13.94
CA PHE A 349 4.58 -3.95 -13.62
C PHE A 349 3.71 -3.73 -12.39
N TYR A 350 4.04 -2.69 -11.62
CA TYR A 350 3.14 -2.15 -10.60
C TYR A 350 1.97 -1.43 -11.27
N ALA A 351 0.75 -1.98 -11.16
CA ALA A 351 -0.45 -1.37 -11.75
C ALA A 351 -0.67 0.07 -11.26
N ASP A 352 -0.43 0.33 -9.97
CA ASP A 352 -0.57 1.67 -9.39
C ASP A 352 0.45 2.67 -9.95
N MET A 353 1.68 2.22 -10.23
CA MET A 353 2.71 3.09 -10.80
C MET A 353 2.44 3.39 -12.27
N LEU A 354 1.89 2.43 -13.02
CA LEU A 354 1.41 2.68 -14.37
C LEU A 354 0.21 3.65 -14.37
N ALA A 355 -0.72 3.50 -13.42
CA ALA A 355 -1.84 4.41 -13.26
C ALA A 355 -1.36 5.83 -12.92
N LEU A 356 -0.38 5.96 -12.01
CA LEU A 356 0.25 7.24 -11.67
C LEU A 356 0.95 7.87 -12.88
N MET A 357 1.70 7.08 -13.65
CA MET A 357 2.34 7.54 -14.88
C MET A 357 1.31 8.06 -15.90
N LEU A 358 0.19 7.35 -16.07
CA LEU A 358 -0.91 7.79 -16.94
C LEU A 358 -1.60 9.05 -16.39
N GLN A 359 -1.72 9.17 -15.06
CA GLN A 359 -2.27 10.37 -14.44
C GLN A 359 -1.39 11.58 -14.70
N HIS A 360 -0.05 11.44 -14.61
CA HIS A 360 0.87 12.50 -14.97
C HIS A 360 0.66 12.99 -16.41
N LYS A 361 0.46 12.07 -17.37
CA LYS A 361 0.15 12.45 -18.76
C LYS A 361 -1.19 13.19 -18.86
N LYS A 362 -2.23 12.73 -18.15
CA LYS A 362 -3.54 13.41 -18.10
C LYS A 362 -3.45 14.82 -17.52
N ASP A 363 -2.57 15.04 -16.55
CA ASP A 363 -2.34 16.35 -15.94
C ASP A 363 -1.44 17.27 -16.79
N GLY A 364 -1.07 16.84 -18.00
CA GLY A 364 -0.25 17.60 -18.93
C GLY A 364 1.25 17.60 -18.60
N ASN A 365 1.74 16.63 -17.81
CA ASN A 365 3.17 16.44 -17.61
C ASN A 365 3.76 15.63 -18.77
N ASP A 366 4.94 16.04 -19.24
CA ASP A 366 5.78 15.17 -20.05
C ASP A 366 6.29 14.01 -19.18
N VAL A 367 6.37 12.80 -19.74
CA VAL A 367 6.76 11.60 -18.96
C VAL A 367 8.02 10.98 -19.55
N PHE A 368 9.02 10.81 -18.71
CA PHE A 368 10.32 10.26 -19.08
C PHE A 368 10.69 9.08 -18.17
N ILE A 369 11.40 8.12 -18.72
CA ILE A 369 11.98 7.00 -17.98
C ILE A 369 13.50 7.16 -17.97
N ILE A 370 14.14 7.12 -16.79
CA ILE A 370 15.59 7.20 -16.62
C ILE A 370 16.05 5.98 -15.83
N THR A 371 16.75 5.06 -16.49
CA THR A 371 17.09 3.74 -15.96
C THR A 371 18.57 3.41 -16.13
N GLU A 372 19.12 2.54 -15.27
CA GLU A 372 20.48 2.03 -15.44
C GLU A 372 20.58 1.07 -16.65
N GLU A 373 19.45 0.57 -17.13
CA GLU A 373 19.40 -0.44 -18.17
C GLU A 373 19.82 0.05 -19.56
N PRO A 374 20.35 -0.83 -20.44
CA PRO A 374 20.80 -0.43 -21.77
C PRO A 374 19.65 -0.01 -22.66
N ASP A 375 19.53 1.29 -22.93
CA ASP A 375 18.40 1.89 -23.68
C ASP A 375 18.08 1.16 -24.99
N ALA A 376 19.10 0.86 -25.78
CA ALA A 376 18.94 0.20 -27.07
C ALA A 376 18.35 -1.21 -26.95
N LEU A 377 18.59 -1.91 -25.85
CA LEU A 377 18.06 -3.28 -25.66
C LEU A 377 16.65 -3.27 -25.08
N ILE A 378 16.31 -2.27 -24.28
CA ILE A 378 15.00 -2.16 -23.61
C ILE A 378 14.04 -1.15 -24.28
N ALA A 379 14.41 -0.58 -25.43
CA ALA A 379 13.56 0.34 -26.20
C ALA A 379 12.09 -0.13 -26.39
N PRO A 380 11.78 -1.43 -26.57
CA PRO A 380 10.39 -1.90 -26.60
C PRO A 380 9.57 -1.56 -25.34
N ILE A 381 10.20 -1.54 -24.16
CA ILE A 381 9.54 -1.19 -22.89
C ILE A 381 9.07 0.26 -22.93
N PHE A 382 9.94 1.19 -23.35
CA PHE A 382 9.62 2.61 -23.47
C PHE A 382 8.46 2.83 -24.43
N ASN A 383 8.51 2.17 -25.60
CA ASN A 383 7.46 2.24 -26.61
C ASN A 383 6.10 1.73 -26.09
N MET A 384 6.09 0.60 -25.38
CA MET A 384 4.86 0.03 -24.80
C MET A 384 4.27 0.91 -23.70
N LEU A 385 5.11 1.60 -22.92
CA LEU A 385 4.70 2.57 -21.90
C LEU A 385 4.32 3.93 -22.50
N GLY A 386 4.57 4.14 -23.80
CA GLY A 386 4.35 5.40 -24.50
C GLY A 386 5.12 6.56 -23.87
N ALA A 387 6.32 6.31 -23.38
CA ALA A 387 7.17 7.29 -22.71
C ALA A 387 8.56 7.31 -23.36
N GLU A 388 9.20 8.48 -23.37
CA GLU A 388 10.57 8.60 -23.84
C GLU A 388 11.53 8.08 -22.77
N GLY A 389 12.51 7.27 -23.16
CA GLY A 389 13.37 6.53 -22.23
C GLY A 389 14.85 6.77 -22.47
N TYR A 390 15.58 6.89 -21.36
CA TYR A 390 17.02 7.15 -21.33
C TYR A 390 17.69 6.12 -20.41
N GLY A 391 18.69 5.46 -20.96
CA GLY A 391 19.39 4.35 -20.32
C GLY A 391 20.91 4.50 -20.38
N THR A 392 21.61 3.45 -19.97
CA THR A 392 23.06 3.37 -20.18
C THR A 392 23.37 3.12 -21.66
N ILE A 393 24.13 4.02 -22.28
CA ILE A 393 24.45 3.91 -23.71
C ILE A 393 25.49 2.80 -23.92
N VAL A 394 25.16 1.85 -24.78
CA VAL A 394 26.05 0.73 -25.14
C VAL A 394 26.62 0.86 -26.55
N GLU A 395 27.84 0.35 -26.76
CA GLU A 395 28.46 0.36 -28.09
C GLU A 395 27.91 -0.80 -28.94
N ILE A 396 27.29 -0.43 -30.06
CA ILE A 396 26.74 -1.32 -31.07
C ILE A 396 27.54 -1.17 -32.37
N GLN A 397 27.91 -2.29 -32.98
CA GLN A 397 28.56 -2.34 -34.29
C GLN A 397 27.87 -3.41 -35.15
N ASN A 398 27.47 -3.06 -36.38
CA ASN A 398 26.76 -3.95 -37.30
C ASN A 398 25.52 -4.62 -36.65
N GLY A 399 24.73 -3.84 -35.91
CA GLY A 399 23.53 -4.31 -35.20
C GLY A 399 23.79 -5.23 -34.00
N LYS A 400 25.06 -5.42 -33.59
CA LYS A 400 25.46 -6.30 -32.49
C LYS A 400 26.13 -5.54 -31.36
N MET A 401 25.86 -5.98 -30.14
CA MET A 401 26.51 -5.50 -28.92
C MET A 401 28.01 -5.81 -28.96
N THR A 402 28.86 -4.82 -28.69
CA THR A 402 30.32 -5.04 -28.54
C THR A 402 30.71 -5.48 -27.12
N GLY A 403 29.79 -5.32 -26.17
CA GLY A 403 29.99 -5.54 -24.74
C GLY A 403 30.65 -4.37 -23.99
N LYS A 404 30.80 -3.21 -24.64
CA LYS A 404 31.31 -1.97 -24.03
C LYS A 404 30.18 -0.97 -23.79
N VAL A 405 30.30 -0.20 -22.72
CA VAL A 405 29.45 0.96 -22.41
C VAL A 405 30.12 2.21 -22.99
N LYS A 406 29.34 3.09 -23.62
CA LYS A 406 29.79 4.41 -24.07
C LYS A 406 29.49 5.43 -22.98
N GLY A 407 30.54 6.08 -22.48
CA GLY A 407 30.40 7.09 -21.42
C GLY A 407 30.21 6.46 -20.04
N ARG A 408 29.35 7.08 -19.22
CA ARG A 408 29.07 6.66 -17.84
C ARG A 408 27.81 5.81 -17.77
N ILE A 409 27.72 5.01 -16.72
CA ILE A 409 26.52 4.22 -16.40
C ILE A 409 25.44 5.17 -15.89
N MET A 410 24.19 5.00 -16.33
CA MET A 410 23.05 5.86 -16.00
C MET A 410 22.54 5.61 -14.57
N LYS A 411 23.33 6.04 -13.58
CA LYS A 411 23.06 5.84 -12.16
C LYS A 411 23.61 7.00 -11.31
N ASP A 412 23.17 7.09 -10.06
CA ASP A 412 23.59 8.13 -9.12
C ASP A 412 23.37 9.52 -9.74
N ALA A 413 24.34 10.43 -9.61
CA ALA A 413 24.30 11.78 -10.18
C ALA A 413 24.07 11.84 -11.71
N GLU A 414 24.39 10.79 -12.47
CA GLU A 414 24.15 10.78 -13.92
C GLU A 414 22.66 10.82 -14.25
N LYS A 415 21.81 10.19 -13.42
CA LYS A 415 20.35 10.25 -13.61
C LYS A 415 19.82 11.67 -13.45
N LEU A 416 20.28 12.39 -12.42
CA LEU A 416 19.92 13.79 -12.22
C LEU A 416 20.46 14.69 -13.34
N GLN A 417 21.68 14.44 -13.81
CA GLN A 417 22.26 15.18 -14.93
C GLN A 417 21.44 14.97 -16.22
N GLN A 418 21.00 13.75 -16.49
CA GLN A 418 20.14 13.44 -17.62
C GLN A 418 18.78 14.14 -17.49
N ALA A 419 18.15 14.15 -16.31
CA ALA A 419 16.90 14.88 -16.07
C ALA A 419 17.06 16.39 -16.31
N ARG A 420 18.17 16.98 -15.88
CA ARG A 420 18.51 18.40 -16.15
C ARG A 420 18.70 18.68 -17.63
N LYS A 421 19.33 17.76 -18.37
CA LYS A 421 19.50 17.87 -19.81
C LYS A 421 18.14 17.85 -20.53
N ILE A 422 17.30 16.86 -20.23
CA ILE A 422 15.93 16.78 -20.75
C ILE A 422 15.17 18.06 -20.41
N ALA A 423 15.30 18.54 -19.18
CA ALA A 423 14.60 19.74 -18.77
C ALA A 423 15.01 20.99 -19.55
N HIS A 424 16.30 21.13 -19.86
CA HIS A 424 16.79 22.20 -20.72
C HIS A 424 16.28 22.06 -22.16
N GLU A 425 16.37 20.86 -22.74
CA GLU A 425 15.97 20.58 -24.13
C GLU A 425 14.46 20.74 -24.36
N HIS A 426 13.65 20.36 -23.38
CA HIS A 426 12.19 20.43 -23.47
C HIS A 426 11.60 21.67 -22.80
N HIS A 427 12.41 22.58 -22.24
CA HIS A 427 11.95 23.76 -21.49
C HIS A 427 11.03 23.40 -20.30
N ILE A 428 11.41 22.39 -19.51
CA ILE A 428 10.70 21.89 -18.32
C ILE A 428 11.21 22.61 -17.07
N ASP A 429 10.28 22.98 -16.20
CA ASP A 429 10.55 23.53 -14.87
C ASP A 429 10.71 22.39 -13.84
N LEU A 430 11.95 22.08 -13.45
CA LEU A 430 12.25 21.03 -12.47
C LEU A 430 11.71 21.34 -11.06
N SER A 431 11.47 22.62 -10.73
CA SER A 431 10.87 23.02 -9.45
C SER A 431 9.39 22.65 -9.32
N LYS A 432 8.77 22.22 -10.44
CA LYS A 432 7.37 21.78 -10.52
C LYS A 432 7.23 20.37 -11.09
N SER A 433 8.35 19.65 -11.15
CA SER A 433 8.44 18.32 -11.73
C SER A 433 8.55 17.25 -10.65
N TYR A 434 8.40 16.00 -11.06
CA TYR A 434 8.31 14.85 -10.17
C TYR A 434 9.39 13.83 -10.49
N ALA A 435 9.87 13.13 -9.48
CA ALA A 435 10.85 12.06 -9.64
C ALA A 435 10.46 10.85 -8.79
N TYR A 436 10.58 9.65 -9.37
CA TYR A 436 10.25 8.39 -8.72
C TYR A 436 11.41 7.41 -8.86
N GLY A 437 11.88 6.85 -7.75
CA GLY A 437 12.95 5.85 -7.75
C GLY A 437 12.97 5.02 -6.48
N ASN A 438 13.53 3.81 -6.52
CA ASN A 438 13.46 2.84 -5.42
C ASN A 438 14.82 2.47 -4.82
N THR A 439 15.93 2.85 -5.48
CA THR A 439 17.28 2.48 -5.05
C THR A 439 18.10 3.67 -4.57
N TRP A 440 19.27 3.35 -4.01
CA TRP A 440 20.29 4.34 -3.68
C TRP A 440 20.80 5.10 -4.91
N HIS A 441 20.78 4.45 -6.08
CA HIS A 441 21.24 5.03 -7.34
C HIS A 441 20.26 6.05 -7.92
N ASP A 442 19.03 6.09 -7.42
CA ASP A 442 18.02 7.06 -7.81
C ASP A 442 17.96 8.26 -6.86
N PHE A 443 18.68 8.19 -5.74
CA PHE A 443 18.47 9.13 -4.65
C PHE A 443 18.86 10.56 -5.03
N ASP A 444 19.89 10.74 -5.86
CA ASP A 444 20.26 12.05 -6.40
C ASP A 444 19.20 12.60 -7.37
N LEU A 445 18.58 11.74 -8.18
CA LEU A 445 17.47 12.13 -9.05
C LEU A 445 16.26 12.57 -8.22
N VAL A 446 15.89 11.76 -7.24
CA VAL A 446 14.72 12.00 -6.37
C VAL A 446 14.91 13.26 -5.52
N THR A 447 16.09 13.48 -4.95
CA THR A 447 16.36 14.69 -4.14
C THR A 447 16.65 15.94 -4.98
N GLY A 448 17.09 15.77 -6.22
CA GLY A 448 17.41 16.88 -7.11
C GLY A 448 16.21 17.51 -7.82
N ILE A 449 15.00 16.98 -7.61
CA ILE A 449 13.74 17.43 -8.21
C ILE A 449 12.74 17.69 -7.06
N GLU A 450 11.98 18.80 -7.14
CA GLU A 450 11.16 19.31 -6.02
C GLU A 450 10.17 18.27 -5.48
N HIS A 451 9.47 17.55 -6.37
CA HIS A 451 8.51 16.53 -5.97
C HIS A 451 9.11 15.13 -6.14
N GLY A 452 10.14 14.85 -5.34
CA GLY A 452 10.79 13.55 -5.26
C GLY A 452 10.09 12.54 -4.35
N TYR A 453 9.91 11.31 -4.84
CA TYR A 453 9.35 10.20 -4.11
C TYR A 453 10.23 8.95 -4.20
N VAL A 454 10.46 8.31 -3.06
CA VAL A 454 11.10 7.02 -3.00
C VAL A 454 10.05 5.91 -3.00
N VAL A 455 10.13 5.01 -3.97
CA VAL A 455 9.17 3.92 -4.20
C VAL A 455 9.69 2.64 -3.54
N HIS A 456 8.88 1.96 -2.72
CA HIS A 456 9.26 0.68 -2.09
C HIS A 456 10.70 0.60 -1.54
N PRO A 457 11.14 1.56 -0.71
CA PRO A 457 12.53 1.60 -0.27
C PRO A 457 12.91 0.40 0.59
N SER A 458 14.15 -0.05 0.44
CA SER A 458 14.81 -0.87 1.47
C SER A 458 14.79 -0.16 2.83
N PRO A 459 14.83 -0.88 3.97
CA PRO A 459 14.83 -0.25 5.30
C PRO A 459 15.90 0.83 5.49
N ALA A 460 17.09 0.62 4.91
CA ALA A 460 18.18 1.57 4.95
C ALA A 460 17.87 2.85 4.14
N LEU A 461 17.26 2.70 2.95
CA LEU A 461 16.86 3.82 2.12
C LEU A 461 15.68 4.60 2.74
N LYS A 462 14.71 3.90 3.36
CA LYS A 462 13.62 4.54 4.10
C LYS A 462 14.16 5.44 5.22
N LYS A 463 15.14 4.95 5.98
CA LYS A 463 15.78 5.73 7.05
C LYS A 463 16.47 6.99 6.51
N ARG A 464 17.11 6.90 5.34
CA ARG A 464 17.73 8.05 4.69
C ARG A 464 16.69 9.05 4.17
N ALA A 465 15.67 8.57 3.46
CA ALA A 465 14.58 9.41 2.95
C ALA A 465 13.95 10.25 4.07
N LYS A 466 13.63 9.61 5.21
CA LYS A 466 13.10 10.31 6.40
C LYS A 466 14.05 11.38 6.95
N ARG A 467 15.37 11.10 6.98
CA ARG A 467 16.37 12.06 7.45
C ARG A 467 16.48 13.29 6.54
N GLU A 468 16.27 13.10 5.24
CA GLU A 468 16.45 14.14 4.22
C GLU A 468 15.12 14.74 3.74
N GLY A 469 14.01 14.43 4.43
CA GLY A 469 12.68 14.98 4.13
C GLY A 469 12.06 14.50 2.81
N VAL A 470 12.57 13.39 2.26
CA VAL A 470 12.10 12.82 1.00
C VAL A 470 10.88 11.94 1.25
N ARG A 471 9.84 12.12 0.44
CA ARG A 471 8.57 11.38 0.56
C ARG A 471 8.77 9.92 0.15
N VAL A 472 8.02 9.03 0.79
CA VAL A 472 8.07 7.58 0.50
C VAL A 472 6.69 7.12 0.06
N ILE A 473 6.64 6.28 -0.96
CA ILE A 473 5.40 5.73 -1.51
C ILE A 473 5.51 4.20 -1.70
N TYR A 474 4.41 3.47 -1.52
CA TYR A 474 4.35 2.00 -1.55
C TYR A 474 3.33 1.44 -2.55
N PRO A 475 3.64 1.18 -3.83
CA PRO A 475 2.63 0.66 -4.77
C PRO A 475 2.09 -0.72 -4.35
N ARG A 476 0.83 -1.05 -4.68
CA ARG A 476 0.30 -2.41 -4.46
C ARG A 476 1.18 -3.45 -5.15
N VAL A 477 1.56 -4.51 -4.42
CA VAL A 477 2.39 -5.63 -4.91
C VAL A 477 1.61 -6.55 -5.83
#